data_AF-A0A2H3IUH8-F1
#
_entry.id   AF-A0A2H3IUH8-F1
#
_cell.length_a   1.000
_cell.length_b   1.000
_cell.length_c   1.000
_cell.angle_alpha   90.00
_cell.angle_beta   90.00
_cell.angle_gamma   90.00
#
_symmetry.space_group_name_H-M   'P 1'
#
loop_
_entity.id
_entity.type
_entity.pdbx_description
1 polymer ?
#
loop_
_entity_poly.entity_id
_entity_poly.type
_entity_poly.pdbx_seq_one_letter_code
_entity_poly.pdbx_strand_id
1 'polypeptide(L)'
;MTHVLLFCTAEEAKPFVWEVMSARAPGQKADDPGAFYLVESNVLPADRSGYKTSLQKGETFESDFIGASLEDCQKWALEKQYQVNFIEDDIIVVVDARSAQDKTVWVSHYEPNNDLSPWVFAGFGALPREFDTWYNYRVEFSYAHYFPVAFNYSIPEVVYPAFFGRKEDFTDEQGVFDFAAAQRFSLEYNPEDYWIDSPKL
;
A
#
# COMPACT_ATOMS: atom_id res chain seq x y z
N MET A 1 11.21 13.65 4.43
CA MET A 1 11.10 12.19 4.43
C MET A 1 9.71 11.90 4.94
N THR A 2 8.92 11.32 4.05
CA THR A 2 7.52 10.96 4.23
C THR A 2 7.43 9.52 4.71
N HIS A 3 6.33 9.15 5.37
CA HIS A 3 6.07 7.77 5.79
C HIS A 3 4.61 7.43 5.57
N VAL A 4 4.35 6.15 5.33
CA VAL A 4 3.00 5.62 5.09
C VAL A 4 2.24 5.52 6.41
N LEU A 5 0.96 5.85 6.40
CA LEU A 5 0.10 5.67 7.57
C LEU A 5 -0.20 4.19 7.81
N LEU A 6 0.02 3.73 9.05
CA LEU A 6 -0.25 2.38 9.51
C LEU A 6 -1.35 2.40 10.57
N PHE A 7 -2.50 1.85 10.23
CA PHE A 7 -3.64 1.71 11.13
C PHE A 7 -3.68 0.32 11.76
N CYS A 8 -4.16 0.23 13.00
CA CYS A 8 -4.52 -1.03 13.64
C CYS A 8 -6.02 -0.99 13.96
N THR A 9 -6.77 -1.94 13.43
CA THR A 9 -8.24 -1.97 13.55
C THR A 9 -8.76 -3.08 14.46
N ALA A 10 -7.88 -3.94 14.99
CA ALA A 10 -8.27 -5.08 15.82
C ALA A 10 -7.34 -5.23 17.03
N GLU A 11 -7.93 -5.50 18.21
CA GLU A 11 -7.17 -5.65 19.47
C GLU A 11 -6.19 -6.83 19.39
N GLU A 12 -6.65 -7.95 18.84
CA GLU A 12 -5.86 -9.16 18.64
C GLU A 12 -4.67 -8.96 17.70
N ALA A 13 -4.69 -7.89 16.89
CA ALA A 13 -3.63 -7.57 15.95
C ALA A 13 -2.54 -6.68 16.52
N LYS A 14 -2.79 -5.99 17.65
CA LYS A 14 -1.79 -5.13 18.33
C LYS A 14 -0.44 -5.85 18.55
N PRO A 15 -0.37 -7.12 19.00
CA PRO A 15 0.91 -7.82 19.19
C PRO A 15 1.70 -8.07 17.91
N PHE A 16 1.10 -7.91 16.73
CA PHE A 16 1.75 -8.09 15.43
C PHE A 16 2.26 -6.76 14.83
N VAL A 17 1.72 -5.61 15.22
CA VAL A 17 2.06 -4.29 14.63
C VAL A 17 3.56 -3.99 14.71
N TRP A 18 4.25 -4.39 15.78
CA TRP A 18 5.70 -4.17 15.89
C TRP A 18 6.48 -4.89 14.77
N GLU A 19 6.01 -6.05 14.27
CA GLU A 19 6.65 -6.77 13.15
C GLU A 19 6.50 -5.96 11.87
N VAL A 20 5.30 -5.42 11.61
CA VAL A 20 5.04 -4.55 10.45
C VAL A 20 5.89 -3.28 10.50
N MET A 21 5.94 -2.61 11.66
CA MET A 21 6.77 -1.42 11.84
C MET A 21 8.27 -1.71 11.76
N SER A 22 8.66 -2.96 11.96
CA SER A 22 10.05 -3.45 11.87
C SER A 22 10.38 -4.02 10.50
N ALA A 23 9.43 -4.09 9.55
CA ALA A 23 9.70 -4.48 8.18
C ALA A 23 10.65 -3.47 7.52
N ARG A 24 11.66 -3.97 6.82
CA ARG A 24 12.74 -3.17 6.22
C ARG A 24 13.10 -3.72 4.85
N ALA A 25 13.55 -2.82 3.97
CA ALA A 25 14.14 -3.21 2.71
C ALA A 25 15.55 -3.80 2.95
N PRO A 26 16.03 -4.72 2.08
CA PRO A 26 17.40 -5.20 2.10
C PRO A 26 18.39 -4.02 2.09
N GLY A 27 19.33 -4.03 3.04
CA GLY A 27 20.35 -3.00 3.17
C GLY A 27 20.01 -1.84 4.10
N GLN A 28 18.75 -1.71 4.56
CA GLN A 28 18.44 -0.80 5.67
C GLN A 28 18.99 -1.33 6.98
N LYS A 29 19.50 -0.43 7.81
CA LYS A 29 20.02 -0.75 9.14
C LYS A 29 18.89 -0.74 10.18
N ALA A 30 19.15 -1.37 11.31
CA ALA A 30 18.18 -1.44 12.41
C ALA A 30 17.85 -0.06 13.01
N ASP A 31 18.76 0.91 12.89
CA ASP A 31 18.60 2.30 13.35
C ASP A 31 17.93 3.22 12.32
N ASP A 32 17.68 2.74 11.09
CA ASP A 32 16.95 3.52 10.09
C ASP A 32 15.47 3.66 10.51
N PRO A 33 14.88 4.87 10.38
CA PRO A 33 13.47 5.07 10.65
C PRO A 33 12.63 4.14 9.76
N GLY A 34 11.62 3.49 10.35
CA GLY A 34 10.76 2.54 9.63
C GLY A 34 9.92 3.22 8.55
N ALA A 35 9.33 2.44 7.66
CA ALA A 35 8.53 2.99 6.54
C ALA A 35 7.18 3.59 6.96
N PHE A 36 6.79 3.45 8.24
CA PHE A 36 5.43 3.66 8.69
C PHE A 36 5.31 4.65 9.84
N TYR A 37 4.22 5.40 9.85
CA TYR A 37 3.68 6.12 11.00
C TYR A 37 2.50 5.37 11.59
N LEU A 38 2.61 4.95 12.86
CA LEU A 38 1.50 4.34 13.56
C LEU A 38 0.42 5.37 13.89
N VAL A 39 -0.81 5.13 13.44
CA VAL A 39 -1.96 5.99 13.70
C VAL A 39 -2.66 5.56 14.98
N GLU A 40 -2.32 6.24 16.08
CA GLU A 40 -2.91 6.01 17.41
C GLU A 40 -4.17 6.87 17.64
N SER A 41 -4.31 8.02 16.98
CA SER A 41 -5.43 8.94 17.22
C SER A 41 -6.13 9.39 15.94
N ASN A 42 -7.43 9.66 16.04
CA ASN A 42 -8.22 10.26 14.97
C ASN A 42 -7.94 11.76 14.74
N VAL A 43 -7.06 12.37 15.54
CA VAL A 43 -6.59 13.75 15.37
C VAL A 43 -5.27 13.75 14.60
N LEU A 44 -5.24 14.43 13.45
CA LEU A 44 -4.02 14.62 12.67
C LEU A 44 -2.97 15.43 13.46
N PRO A 45 -1.75 14.91 13.69
CA PRO A 45 -0.69 15.67 14.33
C PRO A 45 -0.25 16.88 13.48
N ALA A 46 0.16 17.95 14.16
CA ALA A 46 0.69 19.14 13.48
C ALA A 46 2.07 18.91 12.85
N ASP A 47 2.84 17.93 13.38
CA ASP A 47 4.14 17.54 12.86
C ASP A 47 4.42 16.04 13.10
N ARG A 48 5.47 15.53 12.47
CA ARG A 48 5.88 14.12 12.50
C ARG A 48 6.16 13.54 13.88
N SER A 49 6.45 14.36 14.90
CA SER A 49 6.76 13.88 16.25
C SER A 49 5.54 13.28 16.95
N GLY A 50 4.33 13.59 16.45
CA GLY A 50 3.08 12.99 16.93
C GLY A 50 2.87 11.54 16.47
N TYR A 51 3.75 10.98 15.64
CA TYR A 51 3.68 9.59 15.20
C TYR A 51 4.85 8.77 15.71
N LYS A 52 4.57 7.51 16.08
CA LYS A 52 5.60 6.49 16.30
C LYS A 52 6.05 5.92 14.98
N THR A 53 7.37 5.81 14.79
CA THR A 53 8.01 5.17 13.62
C THR A 53 8.61 3.80 13.92
N SER A 54 8.53 3.37 15.18
CA SER A 54 8.95 2.04 15.63
C SER A 54 8.16 1.64 16.87
N LEU A 55 8.07 0.34 17.10
CA LEU A 55 7.57 -0.27 18.33
C LEU A 55 8.50 -1.40 18.73
N GLN A 56 8.77 -1.54 20.03
CA GLN A 56 9.48 -2.70 20.56
C GLN A 56 8.55 -3.91 20.64
N LYS A 57 9.11 -5.12 20.60
CA LYS A 57 8.32 -6.34 20.81
C LYS A 57 7.68 -6.32 22.21
N GLY A 58 6.36 -6.38 22.25
CA GLY A 58 5.58 -6.35 23.50
C GLY A 58 5.30 -4.94 24.03
N GLU A 59 5.74 -3.89 23.32
CA GLU A 59 5.31 -2.52 23.61
C GLU A 59 3.81 -2.38 23.33
N THR A 60 3.10 -1.82 24.29
CA THR A 60 1.65 -1.56 24.18
C THR A 60 1.40 -0.19 23.57
N PHE A 61 0.31 -0.07 22.83
CA PHE A 61 -0.17 1.19 22.27
C PHE A 61 -1.70 1.19 22.25
N GLU A 62 -2.29 2.37 22.12
CA GLU A 62 -3.73 2.53 21.93
C GLU A 62 -4.03 3.04 20.52
N SER A 63 -5.21 2.73 20.01
CA SER A 63 -5.65 3.26 18.72
C SER A 63 -7.13 3.61 18.77
N ASP A 64 -7.45 4.84 18.37
CA ASP A 64 -8.84 5.30 18.16
C ASP A 64 -9.53 4.54 16.99
N PHE A 65 -8.78 3.75 16.21
CA PHE A 65 -9.27 3.02 15.05
C PHE A 65 -9.59 1.55 15.33
N ILE A 66 -9.47 1.09 16.58
CA ILE A 66 -9.94 -0.25 16.95
C ILE A 66 -11.45 -0.38 16.66
N GLY A 67 -11.83 -1.38 15.89
CA GLY A 67 -13.19 -1.62 15.40
C GLY A 67 -13.59 -0.82 14.15
N ALA A 68 -12.72 0.04 13.62
CA ALA A 68 -12.96 0.75 12.37
C ALA A 68 -12.87 -0.19 11.16
N SER A 69 -13.61 0.12 10.10
CA SER A 69 -13.49 -0.62 8.84
C SER A 69 -12.27 -0.13 8.03
N LEU A 70 -11.93 -0.87 6.96
CA LEU A 70 -10.92 -0.42 6.01
C LEU A 70 -11.31 0.92 5.37
N GLU A 71 -12.58 1.05 5.00
CA GLU A 71 -13.15 2.26 4.40
C GLU A 71 -13.12 3.47 5.35
N ASP A 72 -13.30 3.25 6.66
CA ASP A 72 -13.16 4.32 7.66
C ASP A 72 -11.73 4.86 7.71
N CYS A 73 -10.72 3.97 7.68
CA CYS A 73 -9.31 4.35 7.61
C CYS A 73 -8.98 5.09 6.29
N GLN A 74 -9.48 4.59 5.17
CA GLN A 74 -9.32 5.21 3.84
C GLN A 74 -9.91 6.62 3.78
N LYS A 75 -11.13 6.77 4.30
CA LYS A 75 -11.81 8.07 4.36
C LYS A 75 -11.03 9.05 5.23
N TRP A 76 -10.60 8.62 6.42
CA TRP A 76 -9.79 9.48 7.29
C TRP A 76 -8.49 9.89 6.60
N ALA A 77 -7.77 8.94 5.99
CA ALA A 77 -6.53 9.22 5.30
C ALA A 77 -6.71 10.22 4.16
N LEU A 78 -7.72 10.02 3.30
CA LEU A 78 -8.00 10.93 2.19
C LEU A 78 -8.36 12.34 2.67
N GLU A 79 -9.09 12.45 3.78
CA GLU A 79 -9.42 13.75 4.39
C GLU A 79 -8.18 14.46 4.95
N LYS A 80 -7.15 13.73 5.40
CA LYS A 80 -6.04 14.28 6.20
C LYS A 80 -4.69 14.36 5.49
N GLN A 81 -4.36 13.41 4.61
CA GLN A 81 -3.00 13.20 4.11
C GLN A 81 -2.41 14.45 3.45
N TYR A 82 -3.20 15.13 2.60
CA TYR A 82 -2.75 16.33 1.88
C TYR A 82 -2.69 17.61 2.73
N GLN A 83 -3.08 17.57 4.01
CA GLN A 83 -3.01 18.74 4.90
C GLN A 83 -1.60 19.00 5.42
N VAL A 84 -0.71 18.00 5.30
CA VAL A 84 0.69 18.05 5.76
C VAL A 84 1.61 17.44 4.72
N ASN A 85 2.91 17.71 4.79
CA ASN A 85 3.89 17.28 3.78
C ASN A 85 4.85 16.18 4.26
N PHE A 86 4.54 15.57 5.40
CA PHE A 86 5.35 14.50 5.98
C PHE A 86 4.67 13.14 5.91
N ILE A 87 3.43 13.05 5.42
CA ILE A 87 2.74 11.79 5.14
C ILE A 87 3.07 11.38 3.70
N GLU A 88 3.28 10.09 3.47
CA GLU A 88 3.34 9.55 2.12
C GLU A 88 1.91 9.48 1.58
N ASP A 89 1.65 10.24 0.53
CA ASP A 89 0.32 10.39 -0.03
C ASP A 89 -0.14 9.10 -0.73
N ASP A 90 -1.45 8.93 -0.79
CA ASP A 90 -2.18 7.95 -1.58
C ASP A 90 -2.00 6.50 -1.15
N ILE A 91 -1.22 6.22 -0.10
CA ILE A 91 -1.01 4.85 0.38
C ILE A 91 -1.26 4.78 1.88
N ILE A 92 -2.03 3.77 2.28
CA ILE A 92 -2.18 3.37 3.69
C ILE A 92 -1.97 1.88 3.87
N VAL A 93 -1.56 1.51 5.09
CA VAL A 93 -1.51 0.12 5.54
C VAL A 93 -2.46 -0.07 6.70
N VAL A 94 -3.22 -1.16 6.69
CA VAL A 94 -4.14 -1.52 7.76
C VAL A 94 -3.84 -2.93 8.26
N VAL A 95 -3.62 -3.02 9.56
CA VAL A 95 -3.51 -4.27 10.30
C VAL A 95 -4.88 -4.57 10.92
N ASP A 96 -5.43 -5.73 10.60
CA ASP A 96 -6.75 -6.18 11.06
C ASP A 96 -6.64 -7.53 11.80
N ALA A 97 -7.77 -8.08 12.22
CA ALA A 97 -7.83 -9.34 12.96
C ALA A 97 -7.13 -10.51 12.24
N ARG A 98 -7.20 -10.53 10.89
CA ARG A 98 -6.59 -11.57 10.06
C ARG A 98 -5.06 -11.46 10.08
N SER A 99 -4.52 -10.25 10.19
CA SER A 99 -3.07 -10.00 10.13
C SER A 99 -2.26 -10.80 11.15
N ALA A 100 -2.77 -10.92 12.37
CA ALA A 100 -2.08 -11.68 13.42
C ALA A 100 -2.01 -13.18 13.12
N GLN A 101 -2.93 -13.69 12.30
CA GLN A 101 -3.10 -15.12 12.02
C GLN A 101 -2.22 -15.58 10.86
N ASP A 102 -2.22 -14.81 9.76
CA ASP A 102 -1.57 -15.22 8.51
C ASP A 102 -0.41 -14.31 8.08
N LYS A 103 -0.05 -13.33 8.91
CA LYS A 103 1.09 -12.41 8.67
C LYS A 103 0.91 -11.58 7.40
N THR A 104 -0.33 -11.26 7.05
CA THR A 104 -0.63 -10.34 5.95
C THR A 104 -1.18 -9.01 6.45
N VAL A 105 -1.15 -7.96 5.62
CA VAL A 105 -1.76 -6.66 5.90
C VAL A 105 -2.54 -6.18 4.68
N TRP A 106 -3.49 -5.28 4.89
CA TRP A 106 -4.06 -4.52 3.78
C TRP A 106 -3.12 -3.38 3.44
N VAL A 107 -2.82 -3.22 2.15
CA VAL A 107 -2.27 -2.00 1.57
C VAL A 107 -3.32 -1.44 0.64
N SER A 108 -3.70 -0.18 0.82
CA SER A 108 -4.64 0.51 -0.07
C SER A 108 -3.89 1.62 -0.79
N HIS A 109 -4.02 1.67 -2.12
CA HIS A 109 -3.50 2.74 -2.98
C HIS A 109 -4.67 3.55 -3.55
N TYR A 110 -4.70 4.85 -3.32
CA TYR A 110 -5.69 5.75 -3.89
C TYR A 110 -5.20 6.21 -5.26
N GLU A 111 -6.02 6.03 -6.29
CA GLU A 111 -5.74 6.65 -7.58
C GLU A 111 -6.57 7.93 -7.73
N PRO A 112 -5.97 9.13 -7.60
CA PRO A 112 -6.68 10.38 -7.86
C PRO A 112 -6.98 10.52 -9.35
N ASN A 113 -8.13 11.10 -9.67
CA ASN A 113 -8.40 11.54 -11.03
C ASN A 113 -7.40 12.65 -11.42
N ASN A 114 -6.64 12.40 -12.48
CA ASN A 114 -5.68 13.36 -13.01
C ASN A 114 -5.85 13.50 -14.52
N ASP A 115 -5.60 14.70 -15.04
CA ASP A 115 -5.75 15.04 -16.46
C ASP A 115 -4.74 14.30 -17.37
N LEU A 116 -3.80 13.53 -16.79
CA LEU A 116 -2.74 12.79 -17.49
C LEU A 116 -3.10 11.30 -17.70
N SER A 117 -4.28 10.87 -17.25
CA SER A 117 -4.79 9.50 -17.27
C SER A 117 -6.15 9.42 -17.98
N PRO A 118 -6.57 8.25 -18.52
CA PRO A 118 -5.93 6.94 -18.38
C PRO A 118 -4.83 6.67 -19.41
N TRP A 119 -3.81 5.94 -18.96
CA TRP A 119 -2.76 5.39 -19.81
C TRP A 119 -3.27 4.12 -20.47
N VAL A 120 -3.06 3.98 -21.78
CA VAL A 120 -3.49 2.79 -22.53
C VAL A 120 -2.32 1.85 -22.73
N PHE A 121 -2.47 0.61 -22.23
CA PHE A 121 -1.46 -0.44 -22.30
C PHE A 121 -1.88 -1.52 -23.29
N ALA A 122 -0.95 -1.97 -24.13
CA ALA A 122 -1.17 -3.10 -25.03
C ALA A 122 -1.59 -4.35 -24.24
N GLY A 123 -2.65 -5.02 -24.66
CA GLY A 123 -3.20 -6.20 -23.97
C GLY A 123 -4.08 -5.92 -22.75
N PHE A 124 -4.02 -4.73 -22.15
CA PHE A 124 -4.79 -4.40 -20.93
C PHE A 124 -5.80 -3.27 -21.09
N GLY A 125 -5.64 -2.43 -22.12
CA GLY A 125 -6.46 -1.22 -22.30
C GLY A 125 -6.07 -0.11 -21.33
N ALA A 126 -7.03 0.75 -21.00
CA ALA A 126 -6.83 1.85 -20.06
C ALA A 126 -6.62 1.34 -18.62
N LEU A 127 -5.51 1.71 -17.99
CA LEU A 127 -5.24 1.46 -16.58
C LEU A 127 -4.83 2.75 -15.83
N PRO A 128 -5.20 2.88 -14.55
CA PRO A 128 -6.20 2.06 -13.87
C PRO A 128 -7.60 2.21 -14.49
N ARG A 129 -8.51 1.26 -14.21
CA ARG A 129 -9.85 1.23 -14.84
C ARG A 129 -10.77 2.31 -14.29
N GLU A 130 -10.58 2.68 -13.04
CA GLU A 130 -11.35 3.65 -12.29
C GLU A 130 -10.41 4.63 -11.59
N PHE A 131 -10.86 5.88 -11.46
CA PHE A 131 -10.18 6.96 -10.74
C PHE A 131 -11.03 7.39 -9.54
N ASP A 132 -10.42 8.19 -8.67
CA ASP A 132 -10.98 8.60 -7.38
C ASP A 132 -11.41 7.40 -6.53
N THR A 133 -10.58 6.35 -6.55
CA THR A 133 -10.89 5.07 -5.92
C THR A 133 -9.68 4.45 -5.23
N TRP A 134 -9.95 3.64 -4.20
CA TRP A 134 -8.95 2.88 -3.48
C TRP A 134 -8.79 1.48 -4.07
N TYR A 135 -7.58 1.14 -4.50
CA TYR A 135 -7.17 -0.20 -4.90
C TYR A 135 -6.55 -0.94 -3.72
N ASN A 136 -7.24 -1.98 -3.26
CA ASN A 136 -6.87 -2.72 -2.04
C ASN A 136 -6.11 -4.00 -2.38
N TYR A 137 -5.00 -4.23 -1.70
CA TYR A 137 -4.15 -5.42 -1.84
C TYR A 137 -3.92 -6.02 -0.46
N ARG A 138 -4.26 -7.30 -0.28
CA ARG A 138 -3.84 -8.04 0.90
C ARG A 138 -2.46 -8.62 0.59
N VAL A 139 -1.43 -8.29 1.35
CA VAL A 139 -0.06 -8.75 1.05
C VAL A 139 0.63 -9.28 2.29
N GLU A 140 1.60 -10.15 2.10
CA GLU A 140 2.53 -10.53 3.18
C GLU A 140 3.24 -9.27 3.71
N PHE A 141 3.26 -9.11 5.03
CA PHE A 141 3.58 -7.82 5.67
C PHE A 141 4.96 -7.31 5.31
N SER A 142 5.93 -8.19 5.05
CA SER A 142 7.28 -7.80 4.68
C SER A 142 7.33 -7.04 3.37
N TYR A 143 6.35 -7.19 2.47
CA TYR A 143 6.29 -6.47 1.21
C TYR A 143 5.60 -5.10 1.29
N ALA A 144 4.87 -4.79 2.36
CA ALA A 144 4.06 -3.58 2.45
C ALA A 144 4.87 -2.28 2.24
N HIS A 145 6.13 -2.25 2.69
CA HIS A 145 6.99 -1.08 2.56
C HIS A 145 7.46 -0.80 1.11
N TYR A 146 7.26 -1.73 0.17
CA TYR A 146 7.61 -1.51 -1.24
C TYR A 146 6.51 -0.82 -2.04
N PHE A 147 5.28 -0.77 -1.54
CA PHE A 147 4.17 -0.16 -2.27
C PHE A 147 4.38 1.33 -2.60
N PRO A 148 4.91 2.17 -1.68
CA PRO A 148 5.30 3.53 -2.04
C PRO A 148 6.29 3.58 -3.18
N VAL A 149 7.30 2.71 -3.18
CA VAL A 149 8.29 2.64 -4.27
C VAL A 149 7.62 2.26 -5.60
N ALA A 150 6.69 1.31 -5.57
CA ALA A 150 5.95 0.89 -6.75
C ALA A 150 5.06 2.02 -7.30
N PHE A 151 4.22 2.65 -6.48
CA PHE A 151 3.23 3.60 -6.98
C PHE A 151 3.71 5.05 -7.08
N ASN A 152 4.57 5.51 -6.16
CA ASN A 152 4.95 6.92 -6.07
C ASN A 152 6.33 7.22 -6.68
N TYR A 153 7.18 6.20 -6.86
CA TYR A 153 8.57 6.38 -7.33
C TYR A 153 8.93 5.57 -8.58
N SER A 154 7.99 4.80 -9.14
CA SER A 154 8.17 4.08 -10.40
C SER A 154 7.25 4.66 -11.48
N ILE A 155 7.56 4.40 -12.75
CA ILE A 155 6.74 4.87 -13.85
C ILE A 155 5.52 3.94 -14.07
N PRO A 156 4.35 4.49 -14.44
CA PRO A 156 3.12 3.72 -14.67
C PRO A 156 3.29 2.52 -15.61
N GLU A 157 4.11 2.65 -16.66
CA GLU A 157 4.36 1.60 -17.66
C GLU A 157 5.00 0.34 -17.09
N VAL A 158 5.70 0.46 -15.97
CA VAL A 158 6.32 -0.68 -15.29
C VAL A 158 5.32 -1.33 -14.33
N VAL A 159 4.49 -0.54 -13.65
CA VAL A 159 3.73 -1.01 -12.48
C VAL A 159 2.28 -1.33 -12.83
N TYR A 160 1.59 -0.48 -13.58
CA TYR A 160 0.14 -0.61 -13.81
C TYR A 160 -0.26 -1.95 -14.45
N PRO A 161 0.46 -2.49 -15.46
CA PRO A 161 0.11 -3.79 -16.02
C PRO A 161 0.05 -4.91 -14.98
N ALA A 162 1.00 -4.94 -14.04
CA ALA A 162 1.04 -5.99 -13.02
C ALA A 162 -0.02 -5.76 -11.93
N PHE A 163 -0.10 -4.54 -11.41
CA PHE A 163 -0.88 -4.24 -10.21
C PHE A 163 -2.37 -3.94 -10.50
N PHE A 164 -2.69 -3.37 -11.65
CA PHE A 164 -4.07 -3.13 -12.08
C PHE A 164 -4.53 -4.10 -13.18
N GLY A 165 -3.66 -4.41 -14.14
CA GLY A 165 -4.01 -5.23 -15.30
C GLY A 165 -4.10 -6.73 -15.00
N ARG A 166 -3.25 -7.23 -14.10
CA ARG A 166 -3.12 -8.64 -13.72
C ARG A 166 -3.29 -8.88 -12.23
N LYS A 167 -3.99 -7.98 -11.54
CA LYS A 167 -4.19 -8.07 -10.10
C LYS A 167 -4.72 -9.44 -9.68
N GLU A 168 -5.75 -9.91 -10.39
CA GLU A 168 -6.41 -11.18 -10.12
C GLU A 168 -5.47 -12.38 -10.39
N ASP A 169 -4.60 -12.30 -11.39
CA ASP A 169 -3.64 -13.37 -11.71
C ASP A 169 -2.58 -13.55 -10.62
N PHE A 170 -2.27 -12.48 -9.89
CA PHE A 170 -1.31 -12.49 -8.79
C PHE A 170 -1.97 -12.59 -7.42
N THR A 171 -3.28 -12.80 -7.35
CA THR A 171 -4.01 -12.97 -6.10
C THR A 171 -4.40 -14.44 -5.92
N ASP A 172 -4.03 -15.04 -4.80
CA ASP A 172 -4.36 -16.43 -4.50
C ASP A 172 -5.84 -16.62 -4.12
N GLU A 173 -6.24 -17.88 -3.92
CA GLU A 173 -7.61 -18.25 -3.53
C GLU A 173 -8.02 -17.69 -2.16
N GLN A 174 -7.06 -17.28 -1.32
CA GLN A 174 -7.28 -16.66 -0.01
C GLN A 174 -7.29 -15.12 -0.10
N GLY A 175 -7.20 -14.57 -1.30
CA GLY A 175 -7.21 -13.13 -1.57
C GLY A 175 -5.88 -12.44 -1.29
N VAL A 176 -4.77 -13.17 -1.12
CA VAL A 176 -3.43 -12.61 -0.88
C VAL A 176 -2.73 -12.38 -2.21
N PHE A 177 -2.33 -11.14 -2.44
CA PHE A 177 -1.59 -10.68 -3.60
C PHE A 177 -0.09 -10.96 -3.46
N ASP A 178 0.47 -11.71 -4.39
CA ASP A 178 1.89 -12.03 -4.50
C ASP A 178 2.64 -10.84 -5.12
N PHE A 179 3.10 -9.94 -4.25
CA PHE A 179 3.89 -8.77 -4.64
C PHE A 179 5.17 -9.16 -5.38
N ALA A 180 5.84 -10.25 -4.99
CA ALA A 180 7.11 -10.65 -5.60
C ALA A 180 6.90 -11.13 -7.05
N ALA A 181 5.83 -11.87 -7.31
CA ALA A 181 5.44 -12.26 -8.66
C ALA A 181 5.05 -11.04 -9.52
N ALA A 182 4.25 -10.12 -8.98
CA ALA A 182 3.88 -8.89 -9.67
C ALA A 182 5.11 -8.01 -9.99
N GLN A 183 6.02 -7.84 -9.05
CA GLN A 183 7.25 -7.10 -9.25
C GLN A 183 8.15 -7.75 -10.31
N ARG A 184 8.29 -9.08 -10.31
CA ARG A 184 9.05 -9.78 -11.34
C ARG A 184 8.45 -9.56 -12.72
N PHE A 185 7.12 -9.68 -12.82
CA PHE A 185 6.41 -9.40 -14.06
C PHE A 185 6.68 -7.96 -14.52
N SER A 186 6.59 -6.97 -13.64
CA SER A 186 6.91 -5.57 -13.95
C SER A 186 8.31 -5.37 -14.52
N LEU A 187 9.31 -6.10 -14.04
CA LEU A 187 10.70 -6.00 -14.52
C LEU A 187 10.93 -6.71 -15.86
N GLU A 188 10.16 -7.75 -16.15
CA GLU A 188 10.24 -8.55 -17.37
C GLU A 188 9.26 -8.06 -18.45
N TYR A 189 8.29 -7.22 -18.08
CA TYR A 189 7.24 -6.75 -18.97
C TYR A 189 7.83 -5.89 -20.11
N ASN A 190 7.68 -6.40 -21.32
CA ASN A 190 7.92 -5.65 -22.55
C ASN A 190 6.57 -5.35 -23.21
N PRO A 191 6.17 -4.08 -23.36
CA PRO A 191 4.93 -3.70 -24.03
C PRO A 191 4.80 -4.30 -25.44
N GLU A 192 5.92 -4.49 -26.15
CA GLU A 192 5.96 -5.06 -27.51
C GLU A 192 5.46 -6.51 -27.57
N ASP A 193 5.62 -7.29 -26.49
CA ASP A 193 5.19 -8.69 -26.42
C ASP A 193 3.65 -8.84 -26.37
N TYR A 194 2.94 -7.73 -26.12
CA TYR A 194 1.48 -7.67 -25.96
C TYR A 194 0.80 -6.90 -27.09
N TRP A 195 1.54 -6.50 -28.12
CA TRP A 195 0.95 -6.00 -29.37
C TRP A 195 0.29 -7.14 -30.12
N ILE A 196 -1.04 -7.21 -30.05
CA ILE A 196 -1.83 -7.91 -31.07
C ILE A 196 -1.88 -6.96 -32.25
N ASP A 197 -1.30 -7.37 -33.40
CA ASP A 197 -1.47 -6.68 -34.69
C ASP A 197 -2.92 -6.24 -34.82
N SER A 198 -3.18 -4.93 -34.76
CA SER A 198 -4.50 -4.40 -35.03
C SER A 198 -4.93 -4.91 -36.40
N PRO A 199 -6.15 -5.46 -36.56
CA PRO A 199 -6.62 -5.84 -37.88
C PRO A 199 -6.53 -4.59 -38.76
N LYS A 200 -5.71 -4.68 -39.81
CA LYS A 200 -5.52 -3.64 -40.81
C LYS A 200 -6.91 -3.13 -41.22
N LEU A 201 -7.19 -1.85 -40.92
CA LEU A 201 -8.33 -1.13 -41.48
C LEU A 201 -8.21 -1.06 -43.01
#